data_AF-X6FKC2-F1
#
_entry.id   AF-X6FKC2-F1
#
_cell.length_a   1.000
_cell.length_b   1.000
_cell.length_c   1.000
_cell.angle_alpha   90.00
_cell.angle_beta   90.00
_cell.angle_gamma   90.00
#
_symmetry.space_group_name_H-M   'P 1'
#
loop_
_entity.id
_entity.type
_entity.pdbx_description
1 polymer ?
#
loop_
_entity_poly.entity_id
_entity_poly.type
_entity_poly.pdbx_seq_one_letter_code
_entity_poly.pdbx_strand_id
1 'polypeptide(L)'
;MIANPIYGGAYAYGKSRSVPGYGGRSGIRRKARDEWLALIPDAHEGYVSWERAEEIRKMVSDNVPASRHHGAPKHGDALLAGLFRCKRCGRKLTVRYTGANHNIPRYSCWRGLLDNGEPRCIAFGGLRVDDAIEEALLGVVEPGAIAAAIEAERRMANQRDQVQDALLCDLEAARYAADRAFRQYDAADPENRLVTSQLEARWNKALARAGEI
;
A
#
# COMPACT_ATOMS: atom_id res chain seq x y z
N MET A 1 20.63 -7.64 -3.04
CA MET A 1 20.89 -6.81 -1.85
C MET A 1 19.77 -6.97 -0.80
N ILE A 2 18.49 -6.83 -1.19
CA ILE A 2 17.31 -6.85 -0.30
C ILE A 2 17.13 -8.14 0.54
N ALA A 3 17.76 -9.27 0.18
CA ALA A 3 17.63 -10.53 0.92
C ALA A 3 18.66 -10.72 2.05
N ASN A 4 19.51 -9.73 2.35
CA ASN A 4 20.53 -9.87 3.41
C ASN A 4 19.92 -9.57 4.79
N PRO A 5 19.92 -10.54 5.74
CA PRO A 5 19.33 -10.37 7.07
C PRO A 5 19.93 -9.23 7.90
N ILE A 6 21.16 -8.78 7.57
CA ILE A 6 21.82 -7.66 8.26
C ILE A 6 20.97 -6.37 8.22
N TYR A 7 20.19 -6.16 7.16
CA TYR A 7 19.33 -4.97 7.06
C TYR A 7 18.20 -4.95 8.10
N GLY A 8 17.79 -6.12 8.59
CA GLY A 8 16.80 -6.28 9.65
C GLY A 8 17.42 -6.49 11.04
N GLY A 9 18.69 -6.12 11.24
CA GLY A 9 19.34 -6.24 12.55
C GLY A 9 19.78 -7.66 12.92
N ALA A 10 19.79 -8.60 11.96
CA ALA A 10 20.08 -10.00 12.26
C ALA A 10 21.50 -10.44 11.87
N TYR A 11 22.13 -11.18 12.77
CA TYR A 11 23.38 -11.89 12.50
C TYR A 11 23.09 -13.21 11.79
N ALA A 12 23.83 -13.52 10.71
CA ALA A 12 23.65 -14.75 9.96
C ALA A 12 24.97 -15.35 9.46
N TYR A 13 25.20 -16.62 9.80
CA TYR A 13 26.42 -17.38 9.47
C TYR A 13 26.11 -18.74 8.83
N GLY A 14 27.08 -19.28 8.07
CA GLY A 14 26.93 -20.59 7.43
C GLY A 14 26.03 -20.61 6.19
N LYS A 15 25.85 -19.48 5.52
CA LYS A 15 24.91 -19.28 4.39
C LYS A 15 25.28 -20.03 3.10
N SER A 16 26.47 -20.63 3.03
CA SER A 16 27.00 -21.31 1.85
C SER A 16 27.73 -22.58 2.24
N ARG A 17 27.82 -23.55 1.32
CA ARG A 17 28.65 -24.76 1.43
C ARG A 17 29.49 -24.94 0.17
N SER A 18 30.67 -25.52 0.33
CA SER A 18 31.44 -26.05 -0.79
C SER A 18 30.77 -27.32 -1.32
N VAL A 19 30.67 -27.44 -2.63
CA VAL A 19 30.20 -28.65 -3.31
C VAL A 19 31.27 -29.06 -4.33
N PRO A 20 31.64 -30.35 -4.38
CA PRO A 20 32.55 -30.83 -5.41
C PRO A 20 31.90 -30.66 -6.78
N GLY A 21 32.59 -30.01 -7.71
CA GLY A 21 32.19 -29.86 -9.11
C GLY A 21 32.90 -30.85 -10.01
N TYR A 22 32.41 -30.95 -11.25
CA TYR A 22 32.97 -31.87 -12.24
C TYR A 22 34.36 -31.39 -12.71
N GLY A 23 35.34 -32.30 -12.77
CA GLY A 23 36.71 -31.98 -13.20
C GLY A 23 37.62 -31.34 -12.15
N GLY A 24 37.38 -31.59 -10.85
CA GLY A 24 38.27 -31.17 -9.77
C GLY A 24 38.10 -29.73 -9.27
N ARG A 25 37.12 -28.99 -9.78
CA ARG A 25 36.79 -27.64 -9.31
C ARG A 25 35.73 -27.69 -8.22
N SER A 26 35.97 -27.06 -7.07
CA SER A 26 34.93 -26.88 -6.04
C SER A 26 34.03 -25.69 -6.38
N GLY A 27 32.71 -25.90 -6.35
CA GLY A 27 31.71 -24.84 -6.45
C GLY A 27 31.22 -24.38 -5.07
N ILE A 28 30.72 -23.16 -4.98
CA ILE A 28 30.04 -22.66 -3.77
C ILE A 28 28.53 -22.65 -4.04
N ARG A 29 27.76 -23.33 -3.19
CA ARG A 29 26.29 -23.34 -3.24
C ARG A 29 25.71 -22.65 -2.02
N ARG A 30 24.69 -21.82 -2.23
CA ARG A 30 23.88 -21.23 -1.15
C ARG A 30 23.04 -22.32 -0.49
N LYS A 31 23.03 -22.33 0.84
CA LYS A 31 22.19 -23.22 1.65
C LYS A 31 20.78 -22.68 1.79
N ALA A 32 19.81 -23.57 1.98
CA ALA A 32 18.49 -23.17 2.45
C ALA A 32 18.60 -22.55 3.86
N ARG A 33 17.65 -21.70 4.24
CA ARG A 33 17.80 -20.83 5.41
C ARG A 33 17.72 -21.58 6.73
N ASP A 34 16.92 -22.63 6.75
CA ASP A 34 16.84 -23.65 7.79
C ASP A 34 18.15 -24.44 7.98
N GLU A 35 19.04 -24.45 6.98
CA GLU A 35 20.35 -25.09 7.06
C GLU A 35 21.49 -24.13 7.43
N TRP A 36 21.18 -22.86 7.75
CA TRP A 36 22.18 -21.90 8.20
C TRP A 36 22.65 -22.25 9.60
N LEU A 37 23.95 -22.04 9.87
CA LEU A 37 24.54 -22.38 11.17
C LEU A 37 24.09 -21.42 12.27
N ALA A 38 23.79 -20.17 11.92
CA ALA A 38 23.21 -19.20 12.83
C ALA A 38 22.33 -18.21 12.06
N LEU A 39 21.19 -17.89 12.66
CA LEU A 39 20.33 -16.77 12.31
C LEU A 39 19.76 -16.19 13.60
N ILE A 40 20.31 -15.07 14.05
CA ILE A 40 19.98 -14.46 15.33
C ILE A 40 19.36 -13.09 15.02
N PRO A 41 18.02 -12.96 15.13
CA PRO A 41 17.34 -11.66 15.06
C PRO A 41 17.82 -10.71 16.14
N ASP A 42 17.69 -9.40 15.91
CA ASP A 42 17.97 -8.34 16.88
C ASP A 42 19.38 -8.37 17.50
N ALA A 43 20.37 -8.84 16.73
CA ALA A 43 21.77 -8.87 17.14
C ALA A 43 22.43 -7.48 17.09
N HIS A 44 21.90 -6.57 16.27
CA HIS A 44 22.33 -5.19 16.13
C HIS A 44 21.18 -4.32 15.60
N GLU A 45 21.34 -3.00 15.66
CA GLU A 45 20.35 -2.07 15.09
C GLU A 45 20.29 -2.19 13.56
N GLY A 46 19.15 -2.67 13.05
CA GLY A 46 18.89 -2.78 11.62
C GLY A 46 18.48 -1.45 10.99
N TYR A 47 18.63 -1.35 9.67
CA TYR A 47 18.07 -0.23 8.90
C TYR A 47 16.53 -0.25 8.88
N VAL A 48 15.95 -1.43 9.05
CA VAL A 48 14.51 -1.67 9.24
C VAL A 48 14.35 -2.70 10.36
N SER A 49 13.15 -2.82 10.93
CA SER A 49 12.89 -3.89 11.91
C SER A 49 13.05 -5.28 11.28
N TRP A 50 13.32 -6.27 12.12
CA TRP A 50 13.46 -7.65 11.69
C TRP A 50 12.20 -8.16 10.98
N GLU A 51 11.02 -7.87 11.53
CA GLU A 51 9.72 -8.24 10.97
C GLU A 51 9.56 -7.66 9.57
N ARG A 52 9.87 -6.36 9.42
CA ARG A 52 9.75 -5.67 8.14
C ARG A 52 10.72 -6.25 7.10
N ALA A 53 11.94 -6.59 7.50
CA ALA A 53 12.91 -7.25 6.63
C ALA A 53 12.40 -8.63 6.16
N GLU A 54 11.77 -9.40 7.05
CA GLU A 54 11.18 -10.70 6.71
C GLU A 54 9.99 -10.59 5.76
N GLU A 55 9.11 -9.60 5.97
CA GLU A 55 8.01 -9.30 5.05
C GLU A 55 8.52 -8.97 3.64
N ILE A 56 9.49 -8.05 3.55
CA ILE A 56 10.08 -7.64 2.27
C ILE A 56 10.73 -8.84 1.58
N ARG A 57 11.47 -9.67 2.33
CA ARG A 57 12.08 -10.89 1.79
C ARG A 57 11.04 -11.85 1.23
N LYS A 58 9.95 -12.10 1.97
CA LYS A 58 8.87 -12.98 1.52
C LYS A 58 8.25 -12.45 0.23
N MET A 59 7.91 -11.16 0.20
CA MET A 59 7.42 -10.48 -1.00
C MET A 59 8.37 -10.64 -2.19
N VAL A 60 9.67 -10.42 -2.01
CA VAL A 60 10.68 -10.58 -3.07
C VAL A 60 10.77 -12.02 -3.56
N SER A 61 10.68 -13.01 -2.65
CA SER A 61 10.68 -14.43 -3.01
C SER A 61 9.48 -14.81 -3.87
N ASP A 62 8.30 -14.30 -3.54
CA ASP A 62 7.06 -14.54 -4.31
C ASP A 62 7.12 -13.87 -5.69
N ASN A 63 7.81 -12.74 -5.77
CA ASN A 63 7.99 -11.94 -6.96
C ASN A 63 8.96 -12.51 -8.01
N VAL A 64 9.76 -13.53 -7.67
CA VAL A 64 10.71 -14.14 -8.60
C VAL A 64 9.97 -14.79 -9.78
N PRO A 65 10.34 -14.54 -11.05
CA PRO A 65 9.62 -15.10 -12.21
C PRO A 65 9.48 -16.63 -12.21
N ALA A 66 10.52 -17.32 -11.71
CA ALA A 66 10.57 -18.77 -11.57
C ALA A 66 9.83 -19.31 -10.33
N SER A 67 9.30 -18.45 -9.47
CA SER A 67 8.55 -18.86 -8.28
C SER A 67 7.28 -19.63 -8.69
N ARG A 68 6.76 -20.46 -7.78
CA ARG A 68 5.45 -21.10 -7.97
C ARG A 68 4.30 -20.09 -7.93
N HIS A 69 4.54 -18.93 -7.32
CA HIS A 69 3.61 -17.83 -7.13
C HIS A 69 3.49 -16.95 -8.38
N HIS A 70 2.64 -15.93 -8.32
CA HIS A 70 2.28 -15.05 -9.43
C HIS A 70 3.47 -14.27 -10.02
N GLY A 71 4.54 -14.05 -9.23
CA GLY A 71 5.64 -13.19 -9.63
C GLY A 71 5.27 -11.71 -9.51
N ALA A 72 6.25 -10.80 -9.67
CA ALA A 72 5.97 -9.38 -9.61
C ALA A 72 5.06 -8.93 -10.78
N PRO A 73 4.10 -8.02 -10.54
CA PRO A 73 3.40 -7.31 -11.61
C PRO A 73 4.38 -6.74 -12.64
N LYS A 74 4.05 -6.87 -13.92
CA LYS A 74 4.87 -6.41 -15.03
C LYS A 74 4.22 -5.21 -15.71
N HIS A 75 5.05 -4.37 -16.32
CA HIS A 75 4.56 -3.27 -17.14
C HIS A 75 3.93 -3.77 -18.45
N GLY A 76 2.94 -3.02 -18.94
CA GLY A 76 2.25 -3.23 -20.21
C GLY A 76 0.83 -3.77 -20.04
N ASP A 77 0.15 -3.95 -21.18
CA ASP A 77 -1.31 -4.12 -21.24
C ASP A 77 -1.79 -5.56 -20.97
N ALA A 78 -0.88 -6.50 -20.76
CA ALA A 78 -1.24 -7.90 -20.50
C ALA A 78 -1.66 -8.13 -19.04
N LEU A 79 -2.95 -8.33 -18.81
CA LEU A 79 -3.54 -8.51 -17.47
C LEU A 79 -2.95 -9.72 -16.72
N LEU A 80 -2.65 -10.80 -17.45
CA LEU A 80 -2.32 -12.12 -16.88
C LEU A 80 -0.85 -12.50 -17.08
N ALA A 81 0.01 -11.49 -17.24
CA ALA A 81 1.44 -11.65 -17.38
C ALA A 81 2.03 -12.43 -16.19
N GLY A 82 2.58 -13.62 -16.46
CA GLY A 82 3.21 -14.46 -15.43
C GLY A 82 2.25 -15.34 -14.61
N LEU A 83 0.94 -15.20 -14.81
CA LEU A 83 -0.08 -16.02 -14.16
C LEU A 83 -0.41 -17.29 -14.94
N PHE A 84 -0.54 -17.19 -16.26
CA PHE A 84 -0.93 -18.34 -17.05
C PHE A 84 0.14 -19.43 -17.13
N ARG A 85 -0.33 -20.68 -17.11
CA ARG A 85 0.48 -21.88 -17.33
C ARG A 85 0.00 -22.63 -18.56
N CYS A 86 0.95 -23.20 -19.28
CA CYS A 86 0.68 -24.00 -20.45
C CYS A 86 0.01 -25.32 -20.04
N LYS A 87 -1.19 -25.61 -20.57
CA LYS A 87 -1.86 -26.90 -20.36
C LYS A 87 -1.04 -28.11 -20.85
N ARG A 88 -0.18 -27.95 -21.87
CA ARG A 88 0.60 -29.05 -22.45
C ARG A 88 1.85 -29.42 -21.65
N CYS A 89 2.59 -28.42 -21.16
CA CYS A 89 3.89 -28.66 -20.51
C CYS A 89 4.01 -28.06 -19.10
N GLY A 90 2.97 -27.41 -18.57
CA GLY A 90 2.94 -26.83 -17.21
C GLY A 90 3.78 -25.57 -16.99
N ARG A 91 4.63 -25.19 -17.96
CA ARG A 91 5.48 -23.99 -17.87
C ARG A 91 4.66 -22.70 -17.91
N LYS A 92 5.14 -21.66 -17.23
CA LYS A 92 4.52 -20.33 -17.29
C LYS A 92 4.60 -19.76 -18.71
N LEU A 93 3.49 -19.16 -19.14
CA LEU A 93 3.41 -18.44 -20.40
C LEU A 93 4.15 -17.10 -20.26
N THR A 94 4.88 -16.75 -21.31
CA THR A 94 5.54 -15.44 -21.46
C THR A 94 4.70 -14.54 -22.34
N VAL A 95 4.68 -13.26 -22.02
CA VAL A 95 4.01 -12.25 -22.83
C VAL A 95 4.96 -11.72 -23.89
N ARG A 96 4.45 -11.55 -25.11
CA ARG A 96 5.10 -10.83 -26.19
C ARG A 96 4.15 -9.75 -26.64
N TYR A 97 4.69 -8.58 -26.97
CA TYR A 97 3.90 -7.51 -27.56
C TYR A 97 4.12 -7.46 -29.06
N THR A 98 3.03 -7.23 -29.78
CA THR A 98 2.96 -7.23 -31.25
C THR A 98 2.16 -6.02 -31.72
N GLY A 99 1.96 -5.89 -33.04
CA GLY A 99 1.28 -4.74 -33.65
C GLY A 99 2.23 -3.59 -33.96
N ALA A 100 1.75 -2.60 -34.71
CA ALA A 100 2.56 -1.46 -35.17
C ALA A 100 3.20 -0.69 -34.00
N ASN A 101 2.47 -0.55 -32.89
CA ASN A 101 2.90 0.20 -31.71
C ASN A 101 3.42 -0.69 -30.56
N HIS A 102 3.61 -2.01 -30.79
CA HIS A 102 4.07 -2.94 -29.76
C HIS A 102 3.21 -2.93 -28.47
N ASN A 103 1.89 -2.79 -28.63
CA ASN A 103 0.93 -2.73 -27.53
C ASN A 103 -0.05 -3.91 -27.50
N ILE A 104 -0.04 -4.80 -28.50
CA ILE A 104 -0.98 -5.93 -28.54
C ILE A 104 -0.36 -7.13 -27.83
N PRO A 105 -0.86 -7.55 -26.65
CA PRO A 105 -0.29 -8.66 -25.91
C PRO A 105 -0.59 -10.00 -26.58
N ARG A 106 0.38 -10.92 -26.52
CA ARG A 106 0.28 -12.30 -26.96
C ARG A 106 0.92 -13.21 -25.93
N TYR A 107 0.14 -14.15 -25.40
CA TYR A 107 0.64 -15.19 -24.50
C TYR A 107 1.29 -16.31 -25.30
N SER A 108 2.50 -16.72 -24.93
CA SER A 108 3.27 -17.74 -25.64
C SER A 108 4.08 -18.61 -24.70
N CYS A 109 3.99 -19.93 -24.90
CA CYS A 109 4.74 -20.90 -24.12
C CYS A 109 6.12 -21.05 -24.76
N TRP A 110 7.03 -20.16 -24.37
CA TRP A 110 8.33 -20.03 -25.03
C TRP A 110 9.49 -20.63 -24.23
N ARG A 111 9.35 -20.82 -22.92
CA ARG A 111 10.47 -21.26 -22.05
C ARG A 111 11.11 -22.58 -22.48
N GLY A 112 10.35 -23.57 -22.96
CA GLY A 112 10.92 -24.82 -23.48
C GLY A 112 11.91 -24.59 -24.63
N LEU A 113 11.58 -23.68 -25.55
CA LEU A 113 12.45 -23.30 -26.66
C LEU A 113 13.69 -22.53 -26.18
N LEU A 114 13.54 -21.59 -25.25
CA LEU A 114 14.66 -20.77 -24.75
C LEU A 114 15.63 -21.54 -23.86
N ASP A 115 15.10 -22.37 -22.96
CA ASP A 115 15.90 -23.03 -21.94
C ASP A 115 16.54 -24.31 -22.48
N ASN A 116 15.83 -25.02 -23.36
CA ASN A 116 16.17 -26.39 -23.76
C ASN A 116 16.21 -26.60 -25.28
N GLY A 117 15.93 -25.59 -26.11
CA GLY A 117 15.83 -25.75 -27.57
C GLY A 117 14.64 -26.59 -28.03
N GLU A 118 13.62 -26.78 -27.19
CA GLU A 118 12.42 -27.56 -27.55
C GLU A 118 11.58 -26.89 -28.66
N PRO A 119 10.77 -27.64 -29.42
CA PRO A 119 9.84 -27.06 -30.40
C PRO A 119 8.87 -26.04 -29.78
N ARG A 120 8.33 -25.16 -30.62
CA ARG A 120 7.31 -24.19 -30.20
C ARG A 120 6.08 -24.90 -29.63
N CYS A 121 5.61 -24.43 -28.48
CA CYS A 121 4.39 -24.92 -27.84
C CYS A 121 3.20 -23.98 -28.17
N ILE A 122 2.23 -23.84 -27.26
CA ILE A 122 1.03 -23.03 -27.49
C ILE A 122 1.33 -21.52 -27.50
N ALA A 123 0.60 -20.77 -28.31
CA ALA A 123 0.56 -19.30 -28.25
C ALA A 123 -0.80 -18.79 -28.74
N PHE A 124 -1.29 -17.70 -28.15
CA PHE A 124 -2.60 -17.10 -28.47
C PHE A 124 -2.61 -15.60 -28.14
N GLY A 125 -3.52 -14.84 -28.76
CA GLY A 125 -3.68 -13.41 -28.53
C GLY A 125 -4.22 -13.11 -27.13
N GLY A 126 -3.74 -12.02 -26.51
CA GLY A 126 -4.08 -11.66 -25.13
C GLY A 126 -5.46 -11.00 -24.99
N LEU A 127 -5.82 -10.09 -25.89
CA LEU A 127 -7.02 -9.23 -25.79
C LEU A 127 -8.28 -9.98 -25.34
N ARG A 128 -8.77 -10.93 -26.14
CA ARG A 128 -10.02 -11.64 -25.83
C ARG A 128 -10.00 -12.45 -24.52
N VAL A 129 -8.81 -12.89 -24.10
CA VAL A 129 -8.67 -13.67 -22.87
C VAL A 129 -8.59 -12.74 -21.67
N ASP A 130 -7.91 -11.60 -21.83
CA ASP A 130 -7.85 -10.58 -20.81
C ASP A 130 -9.25 -9.96 -20.59
N ASP A 131 -9.98 -9.62 -21.67
CA ASP A 131 -11.38 -9.11 -21.60
C ASP A 131 -12.30 -10.06 -20.82
N ALA A 132 -12.25 -11.37 -21.12
CA ALA A 132 -13.10 -12.35 -20.47
C ALA A 132 -12.77 -12.53 -18.98
N ILE A 133 -11.50 -12.38 -18.60
CA ILE A 133 -11.08 -12.47 -17.20
C ILE A 133 -11.38 -11.16 -16.46
N GLU A 134 -11.25 -10.02 -17.14
CA GLU A 134 -11.67 -8.72 -16.62
C GLU A 134 -13.17 -8.71 -16.30
N GLU A 135 -14.02 -9.14 -17.23
CA GLU A 135 -15.47 -9.25 -17.01
C GLU A 135 -15.81 -10.13 -15.80
N ALA A 136 -15.17 -11.30 -15.70
CA ALA A 136 -15.38 -12.21 -14.57
C ALA A 136 -14.89 -11.60 -13.24
N LEU A 137 -13.76 -10.88 -13.25
CA LEU A 137 -13.21 -10.22 -12.08
C LEU A 137 -14.11 -9.08 -11.61
N LEU A 138 -14.57 -8.24 -12.54
CA LEU A 138 -15.47 -7.13 -12.26
C LEU A 138 -16.79 -7.64 -11.69
N GLY A 139 -17.38 -8.71 -12.24
CA GLY A 139 -18.60 -9.31 -11.69
C GLY A 139 -18.46 -9.79 -10.24
N VAL A 140 -17.25 -10.17 -9.81
CA VAL A 140 -16.98 -10.56 -8.41
C VAL A 140 -16.73 -9.36 -7.50
N VAL A 141 -16.02 -8.34 -8.00
CA VAL A 141 -15.57 -7.18 -7.20
C VAL A 141 -16.64 -6.09 -7.11
N GLU A 142 -17.49 -5.94 -8.12
CA GLU A 142 -18.48 -4.87 -8.26
C GLU A 142 -19.37 -4.68 -7.02
N PRO A 143 -19.99 -5.73 -6.42
CA PRO A 143 -20.84 -5.55 -5.25
C PRO A 143 -20.08 -4.96 -4.05
N GLY A 144 -18.84 -5.39 -3.85
CA GLY A 144 -17.96 -4.89 -2.79
C GLY A 144 -17.50 -3.45 -3.06
N ALA A 145 -17.20 -3.13 -4.32
CA ALA A 145 -16.81 -1.79 -4.74
C ALA A 145 -17.96 -0.78 -4.54
N ILE A 146 -19.19 -1.14 -4.91
CA ILE A 146 -20.37 -0.30 -4.71
C ILE A 146 -20.63 -0.10 -3.21
N ALA A 147 -20.60 -1.16 -2.41
CA ALA A 147 -20.77 -1.06 -0.96
C ALA A 147 -19.71 -0.16 -0.31
N ALA A 148 -18.45 -0.30 -0.73
CA ALA A 148 -17.35 0.53 -0.25
C ALA A 148 -17.51 2.00 -0.67
N ALA A 149 -18.01 2.28 -1.88
CA ALA A 149 -18.27 3.64 -2.35
C ALA A 149 -19.37 4.33 -1.53
N ILE A 150 -20.48 3.63 -1.28
CA ILE A 150 -21.59 4.14 -0.43
C ILE A 150 -21.10 4.42 0.99
N GLU A 151 -20.31 3.51 1.57
CA GLU A 151 -19.76 3.70 2.92
C GLU A 151 -18.76 4.87 2.96
N ALA A 152 -17.94 5.05 1.92
CA ALA A 152 -17.05 6.20 1.82
C ALA A 152 -17.83 7.52 1.76
N GLU A 153 -18.91 7.58 0.99
CA GLU A 153 -19.80 8.75 0.93
C GLU A 153 -20.43 9.04 2.30
N ARG A 154 -20.95 8.01 2.97
CA ARG A 154 -21.52 8.13 4.32
C ARG A 154 -20.50 8.66 5.33
N ARG A 155 -19.25 8.19 5.27
CA ARG A 155 -18.17 8.68 6.14
C ARG A 155 -17.86 10.15 5.88
N MET A 156 -17.82 10.56 4.62
CA MET A 156 -17.60 11.98 4.27
C MET A 156 -18.75 12.86 4.75
N ALA A 157 -20.00 12.41 4.63
CA ALA A 157 -21.16 13.13 5.15
C ALA A 157 -21.07 13.28 6.68
N ASN A 158 -20.85 12.18 7.40
CA ASN A 158 -20.71 12.22 8.86
C ASN A 158 -19.56 13.13 9.32
N GLN A 159 -18.43 13.16 8.61
CA GLN A 159 -17.33 14.06 8.93
C GLN A 159 -17.72 15.54 8.74
N ARG A 160 -18.49 15.86 7.69
CA ARG A 160 -19.01 17.22 7.48
C ARG A 160 -19.98 17.62 8.59
N ASP A 161 -20.89 16.72 8.95
CA ASP A 161 -21.87 16.95 10.01
C ASP A 161 -21.17 17.17 11.36
N GLN A 162 -20.15 16.37 11.69
CA GLN A 162 -19.35 16.56 12.91
C GLN A 162 -18.64 17.91 12.96
N VAL A 163 -18.08 18.38 11.83
CA VAL A 163 -17.47 19.71 11.74
C VAL A 163 -18.53 20.80 11.91
N GLN A 164 -19.69 20.64 11.28
CA GLN A 164 -20.80 21.58 11.41
C GLN A 164 -21.30 21.66 12.85
N ASP A 165 -21.53 20.52 13.51
CA ASP A 165 -21.99 20.45 14.90
C ASP A 165 -20.97 21.10 15.85
N ALA A 166 -19.67 20.84 15.64
CA ALA A 166 -18.63 21.48 16.42
C ALA A 166 -18.63 23.01 16.26
N LEU A 167 -18.80 23.52 15.03
CA LEU A 167 -18.91 24.95 14.77
C LEU A 167 -20.18 25.57 15.39
N LEU A 168 -21.30 24.86 15.36
CA LEU A 168 -22.55 25.30 16.00
C LEU A 168 -22.40 25.39 17.52
N CYS A 169 -21.77 24.39 18.15
CA CYS A 169 -21.47 24.44 19.58
C CYS A 169 -20.52 25.59 19.95
N ASP A 170 -19.48 25.82 19.15
CA ASP A 170 -18.54 26.93 19.34
C ASP A 170 -19.24 28.30 19.21
N LEU A 171 -20.14 28.43 18.23
CA LEU A 171 -20.95 29.63 18.03
C LEU A 171 -21.89 29.88 19.22
N GLU A 172 -22.55 28.84 19.72
CA GLU A 172 -23.44 28.93 20.88
C GLU A 172 -22.66 29.36 22.13
N ALA A 173 -21.49 28.76 22.38
CA ALA A 173 -20.61 29.13 23.49
C ALA A 173 -20.13 30.59 23.37
N ALA A 174 -19.77 31.04 22.16
CA ALA A 174 -19.35 32.42 21.92
C ALA A 174 -20.48 33.42 22.15
N ARG A 175 -21.70 33.11 21.67
CA ARG A 175 -22.91 33.93 21.93
C ARG A 175 -23.23 34.02 23.41
N TYR A 176 -23.18 32.90 24.12
CA TYR A 176 -23.38 32.86 25.57
C TYR A 176 -22.33 33.71 26.31
N ALA A 177 -21.05 33.62 25.91
CA ALA A 177 -19.99 34.42 26.50
C ALA A 177 -20.20 35.94 26.27
N ALA A 178 -20.66 36.32 25.08
CA ALA A 178 -20.98 37.72 24.76
C ALA A 178 -22.15 38.24 25.59
N ASP A 179 -23.26 37.49 25.69
CA ASP A 179 -24.42 37.84 26.51
C ASP A 179 -24.06 37.92 28.00
N ARG A 180 -23.25 36.99 28.51
CA ARG A 180 -22.74 37.05 29.89
C ARG A 180 -21.88 38.28 30.14
N ALA A 181 -20.98 38.63 29.21
CA ALA A 181 -20.13 39.82 29.32
C ALA A 181 -20.96 41.11 29.29
N PHE A 182 -22.00 41.16 28.45
CA PHE A 182 -22.95 42.26 28.41
C PHE A 182 -23.65 42.44 29.76
N ARG A 183 -24.22 41.38 30.35
CA ARG A 183 -24.88 41.47 31.67
C ARG A 183 -23.94 41.92 32.79
N GLN A 184 -22.65 41.55 32.71
CA GLN A 184 -21.65 42.03 33.67
C GLN A 184 -21.36 43.52 33.52
N TYR A 185 -21.27 44.00 32.28
CA TYR A 185 -21.11 45.43 31.97
C TYR A 185 -22.34 46.25 32.40
N ASP A 186 -23.55 45.78 32.06
CA ASP A 186 -24.82 46.45 32.36
C ASP A 186 -25.09 46.58 33.87
N ALA A 187 -24.64 45.61 34.66
CA ALA A 187 -24.77 45.62 36.12
C ALA A 187 -23.69 46.44 36.84
N ALA A 188 -22.66 46.96 36.15
CA ALA A 188 -21.57 47.69 36.78
C ALA A 188 -21.93 49.16 37.05
N ASP A 189 -21.52 49.67 38.22
CA ASP A 189 -21.73 51.08 38.57
C ASP A 189 -20.93 52.01 37.63
N PRO A 190 -21.58 52.97 36.95
CA PRO A 190 -20.92 53.91 36.04
C PRO A 190 -19.79 54.74 36.67
N GLU A 191 -19.85 54.99 37.99
CA GLU A 191 -18.81 55.75 38.70
C GLU A 191 -17.48 54.99 38.76
N ASN A 192 -17.49 53.66 38.64
CA ASN A 192 -16.30 52.82 38.61
C ASN A 192 -15.68 52.73 37.20
N ARG A 193 -15.28 53.88 36.62
CA ARG A 193 -14.81 54.03 35.22
C ARG A 193 -13.78 52.99 34.73
N LEU A 194 -12.82 52.63 35.59
CA LEU A 194 -11.79 51.64 35.22
C LEU A 194 -12.37 50.23 35.07
N VAL A 195 -13.35 49.87 35.91
CA VAL A 195 -14.02 48.57 35.85
C VAL A 195 -14.97 48.51 34.65
N THR A 196 -15.76 49.55 34.42
CA THR A 196 -16.68 49.64 33.27
C THR A 196 -15.94 49.58 31.93
N SER A 197 -14.84 50.33 31.78
CA SER A 197 -14.01 50.27 30.56
C SER A 197 -13.38 48.90 30.30
N GLN A 198 -12.95 48.18 31.35
CA GLN A 198 -12.45 46.81 31.20
C GLN A 198 -13.56 45.82 30.82
N LEU A 199 -14.75 45.95 31.41
CA LEU A 199 -15.90 45.11 31.09
C LEU A 199 -16.41 45.35 29.66
N GLU A 200 -16.42 46.60 29.21
CA GLU A 200 -16.74 46.98 27.83
C GLU A 200 -15.74 46.34 26.84
N ALA A 201 -14.43 46.45 27.10
CA ALA A 201 -13.40 45.83 26.26
C ALA A 201 -13.56 44.30 26.20
N ARG A 202 -13.91 43.66 27.31
CA ARG A 202 -14.19 42.22 27.37
C ARG A 202 -15.44 41.84 26.57
N TRP A 203 -16.50 42.63 26.65
CA TRP A 203 -17.72 42.42 25.86
C TRP A 203 -17.46 42.59 24.36
N ASN A 204 -16.77 43.65 23.95
CA ASN A 204 -16.38 43.88 22.55
C ASN A 204 -15.55 42.72 21.99
N LYS A 205 -14.62 42.18 22.77
CA LYS A 205 -13.84 40.99 22.37
C LYS A 205 -14.71 39.75 22.19
N ALA A 206 -15.69 39.54 23.08
CA ALA A 206 -16.62 38.42 22.98
C ALA A 206 -17.56 38.56 21.76
N LEU A 207 -18.02 39.77 21.45
CA LEU A 207 -18.81 40.07 20.24
C LEU A 207 -18.01 39.82 18.96
N ALA A 208 -16.76 40.29 18.89
CA ALA A 208 -15.89 40.04 17.75
C ALA A 208 -15.68 38.53 17.53
N ARG A 209 -15.42 37.78 18.60
CA ARG A 209 -15.27 36.32 18.53
C ARG A 209 -16.53 35.61 18.04
N ALA A 210 -17.72 36.06 18.45
CA ALA A 210 -18.98 35.49 17.99
C ALA A 210 -19.33 35.85 16.54
N GLY A 211 -18.75 36.92 15.98
CA GLY A 211 -18.91 37.31 14.57
C GLY A 211 -17.89 36.67 13.61
N GLU A 212 -16.80 36.11 14.14
CA GLU A 212 -15.76 35.40 13.38
C GLU A 212 -16.07 33.91 13.16
N ILE A 213 -16.97 33.35 13.97
CA ILE A 213 -17.43 31.95 13.90
C ILE A 213 -18.69 31.90 13.02
#